data_AF-A0A8J3ZH86-F1
#
_entry.id   AF-A0A8J3ZH86-F1
#
_cell.length_a   1.000
_cell.length_b   1.000
_cell.length_c   1.000
_cell.angle_alpha   90.00
_cell.angle_beta   90.00
_cell.angle_gamma   90.00
#
_symmetry.space_group_name_H-M   'P 1'
#
loop_
_entity.id
_entity.type
_entity.pdbx_description
1 polymer ?
#
loop_
_entity_poly.entity_id
_entity_poly.type
_entity_poly.pdbx_seq_one_letter_code
_entity_poly.pdbx_strand_id
1 'polypeptide(L)'
;MPATPPTDAELDTMIRARLAALGIDLDQLPAGTVADPVTGSPGRETVLASLRTFVRSTVTTIAAYQMPVPAGTDPAHVRPLSQQPAPMLYPSISTAWRKS
;
A
#
# COMPACT_ATOMS: atom_id res chain seq x y z
N MET A 1 -5.50 -14.14 17.48
CA MET A 1 -6.62 -13.18 17.51
C MET A 1 -6.61 -12.41 16.20
N PRO A 2 -7.78 -12.14 15.56
CA PRO A 2 -7.79 -11.31 14.36
C PRO A 2 -7.31 -9.91 14.73
N ALA A 3 -6.50 -9.30 13.86
CA ALA A 3 -6.07 -7.92 14.04
C ALA A 3 -7.28 -6.99 13.90
N THR A 4 -7.43 -6.04 14.83
CA THR A 4 -8.47 -5.01 14.74
C THR A 4 -8.21 -4.13 13.52
N PRO A 5 -9.21 -3.91 12.65
CA PRO A 5 -9.04 -3.02 11.50
C PRO A 5 -8.84 -1.57 11.99
N PRO A 6 -8.04 -0.76 11.27
CA PRO A 6 -7.81 0.64 11.64
C PRO A 6 -9.11 1.45 11.55
N THR A 7 -9.25 2.38 12.47
CA THR A 7 -10.33 3.39 12.52
C THR A 7 -10.14 4.44 11.44
N ASP A 8 -11.19 5.21 11.17
CA ASP A 8 -11.13 6.27 10.15
C ASP A 8 -10.16 7.40 10.53
N ALA A 9 -10.07 7.75 11.82
CA ALA A 9 -9.14 8.78 12.29
C ALA A 9 -7.68 8.35 12.16
N GLU A 10 -7.38 7.07 12.41
CA GLU A 10 -6.05 6.51 12.20
C GLU A 10 -5.67 6.50 10.72
N LEU A 11 -6.61 6.13 9.85
CA LEU A 11 -6.40 6.19 8.40
C LEU A 11 -6.20 7.62 7.91
N ASP A 12 -7.00 8.58 8.37
CA ASP A 12 -6.86 9.99 8.00
C ASP A 12 -5.49 10.54 8.42
N THR A 13 -5.00 10.16 9.60
CA THR A 13 -3.66 10.53 10.09
C THR A 13 -2.57 9.96 9.18
N MET A 14 -2.64 8.66 8.86
CA MET A 14 -1.69 8.00 7.96
C MET A 14 -1.71 8.61 6.56
N ILE A 15 -2.90 8.87 6.01
CA ILE A 15 -3.08 9.47 4.68
C ILE A 15 -2.46 10.87 4.65
N ARG A 16 -2.77 11.74 5.63
CA ARG A 16 -2.21 13.09 5.72
C ARG A 16 -0.68 13.07 5.83
N ALA A 17 -0.14 12.20 6.68
CA ALA A 17 1.31 12.05 6.81
C ALA A 17 1.96 11.60 5.49
N ARG A 18 1.33 10.65 4.78
CA ARG A 18 1.84 10.15 3.50
C ARG A 18 1.81 11.22 2.41
N LEU A 19 0.73 12.00 2.34
CA LEU A 19 0.60 13.09 1.38
C LEU A 19 1.60 14.21 1.67
N ALA A 20 1.77 14.59 2.93
CA ALA A 20 2.77 15.58 3.34
C ALA A 20 4.20 15.15 2.97
N ALA A 21 4.54 13.87 3.14
CA ALA A 21 5.82 13.32 2.72
C ALA A 21 6.05 13.38 1.20
N LEU A 22 4.98 13.41 0.41
CA LEU A 22 5.00 13.60 -1.05
C LEU A 22 4.93 15.09 -1.45
N GLY A 23 4.88 16.01 -0.49
CA GLY A 23 4.72 17.44 -0.74
C GLY A 23 3.31 17.87 -1.11
N ILE A 24 2.30 17.00 -0.90
CA ILE A 24 0.90 17.30 -1.17
C ILE A 24 0.24 17.82 0.11
N ASP A 25 -0.15 19.09 0.09
CA ASP A 25 -0.93 19.71 1.17
C ASP A 25 -2.42 19.61 0.88
N LEU A 26 -3.13 18.81 1.69
CA LEU A 26 -4.56 18.57 1.54
C LEU A 26 -5.41 19.79 1.97
N ASP A 27 -4.84 20.71 2.75
CA ASP A 27 -5.56 21.89 3.22
C ASP A 27 -5.65 22.99 2.14
N GLN A 28 -5.01 22.78 0.98
CA GLN A 28 -5.22 23.58 -0.24
C GLN A 28 -6.56 23.28 -0.92
N LEU A 29 -7.22 22.17 -0.57
CA LEU A 29 -8.54 21.83 -1.11
C LEU A 29 -9.66 22.57 -0.36
N PRO A 30 -10.77 22.89 -1.06
CA PRO A 30 -11.94 23.48 -0.41
C PRO A 30 -12.44 22.57 0.71
N ALA A 31 -12.77 23.16 1.86
CA ALA A 31 -13.42 22.44 2.95
C ALA A 31 -14.81 21.96 2.51
N GLY A 32 -15.33 20.90 3.14
CA GLY A 32 -16.59 20.32 2.74
C GLY A 32 -16.44 19.10 1.82
N THR A 33 -17.61 18.59 1.44
CA THR A 33 -17.77 17.54 0.43
C THR A 33 -18.14 18.10 -0.95
N VAL A 34 -18.51 19.38 -1.01
CA VAL A 34 -18.95 20.06 -2.23
C VAL A 34 -17.73 20.45 -3.06
N ALA A 35 -17.78 20.20 -4.36
CA ALA A 35 -16.73 20.63 -5.28
C ALA A 35 -16.76 22.15 -5.46
N ASP A 36 -15.58 22.74 -5.65
CA ASP A 36 -15.45 24.16 -5.96
C ASP A 36 -16.12 24.47 -7.31
N PRO A 37 -17.06 25.44 -7.37
CA PRO A 37 -17.85 25.69 -8.57
C PRO A 37 -17.07 26.37 -9.71
N VAL A 38 -15.88 26.93 -9.43
CA VAL A 38 -15.08 27.68 -10.40
C VAL A 38 -14.00 26.79 -11.02
N THR A 39 -13.31 26.02 -10.19
CA THR A 39 -12.17 25.17 -10.56
C THR A 39 -12.55 23.72 -10.77
N GLY A 40 -13.70 23.28 -10.24
CA GLY A 40 -14.12 21.88 -10.22
C GLY A 40 -13.36 21.02 -9.21
N SER A 41 -12.51 21.62 -8.37
CA SER A 41 -11.70 20.90 -7.38
C SER A 41 -12.62 20.18 -6.38
N PRO A 42 -12.38 18.89 -6.07
CA PRO A 42 -13.22 18.18 -5.12
C PRO A 42 -13.06 18.74 -3.70
N GLY A 43 -14.13 18.62 -2.91
CA GLY A 43 -14.09 18.89 -1.48
C GLY A 43 -13.08 18.00 -0.76
N ARG A 44 -12.36 18.57 0.21
CA ARG A 44 -11.32 17.91 1.01
C ARG A 44 -11.84 16.63 1.66
N GLU A 45 -13.06 16.63 2.19
CA GLU A 45 -13.67 15.47 2.84
C GLU A 45 -14.01 14.36 1.84
N THR A 46 -14.42 14.73 0.62
CA THR A 46 -14.67 13.78 -0.47
C THR A 46 -13.37 13.08 -0.90
N VAL A 47 -12.26 13.83 -0.96
CA VAL A 47 -10.93 13.25 -1.24
C VAL A 47 -10.49 12.31 -0.13
N LEU A 48 -10.61 12.71 1.15
CA LEU A 48 -10.27 11.84 2.28
C LEU A 48 -11.09 10.55 2.29
N ALA A 49 -12.41 10.63 2.08
CA ALA A 49 -13.27 9.46 2.03
C ALA A 49 -12.88 8.49 0.89
N SER A 50 -12.55 9.04 -0.28
CA SER A 50 -12.10 8.26 -1.44
C SER A 50 -10.75 7.57 -1.17
N LEU A 51 -9.79 8.29 -0.60
CA LEU A 51 -8.47 7.75 -0.23
C LEU A 51 -8.60 6.68 0.85
N ARG A 52 -9.49 6.87 1.82
CA ARG A 52 -9.74 5.88 2.88
C ARG A 52 -10.30 4.58 2.30
N THR A 53 -11.27 4.70 1.38
CA THR A 53 -11.83 3.56 0.66
C THR A 53 -10.76 2.84 -0.15
N PHE A 54 -9.93 3.59 -0.87
CA PHE A 54 -8.81 3.06 -1.64
C PHE A 54 -7.82 2.30 -0.75
N VAL A 55 -7.39 2.85 0.38
CA VAL A 55 -6.44 2.17 1.28
C VAL A 55 -7.04 0.85 1.80
N ARG A 56 -8.31 0.86 2.20
CA ARG A 56 -9.01 -0.34 2.71
C ARG A 56 -9.16 -1.43 1.64
N SER A 57 -9.41 -1.06 0.38
CA SER A 57 -9.63 -2.03 -0.70
C SER A 57 -8.34 -2.54 -1.34
N THR A 58 -7.31 -1.70 -1.40
CA THR A 58 -6.13 -1.98 -2.24
C THR A 58 -5.03 -2.71 -1.48
N VAL A 59 -4.76 -2.36 -0.23
CA VAL A 59 -3.65 -2.95 0.54
C VAL A 59 -3.87 -4.44 0.77
N THR A 60 -5.08 -4.83 1.15
CA THR A 60 -5.44 -6.24 1.38
C THR A 60 -5.38 -7.04 0.07
N THR A 61 -5.87 -6.46 -1.03
CA THR A 61 -5.86 -7.11 -2.34
C THR A 61 -4.44 -7.31 -2.88
N ILE A 62 -3.56 -6.30 -2.74
CA ILE A 62 -2.15 -6.40 -3.11
C ILE A 62 -1.42 -7.38 -2.19
N ALA A 63 -1.64 -7.31 -0.88
CA ALA A 63 -1.00 -8.20 0.08
C ALA A 63 -1.45 -9.67 -0.08
N ALA A 64 -2.70 -9.90 -0.47
CA ALA A 64 -3.25 -11.23 -0.74
C ALA A 64 -2.99 -11.72 -2.17
N TYR A 65 -2.40 -10.89 -3.04
CA TYR A 65 -2.11 -11.28 -4.40
C TYR A 65 -1.14 -12.46 -4.42
N GLN A 66 -1.61 -13.60 -4.93
CA GLN A 66 -0.80 -14.77 -5.25
C GLN A 66 -0.70 -14.89 -6.76
N MET A 67 0.50 -15.19 -7.24
CA MET A 67 0.71 -15.46 -8.66
C MET A 67 -0.17 -16.65 -9.08
N PRO A 68 -0.89 -16.60 -10.23
CA PRO A 68 -1.66 -17.74 -10.70
C PRO A 68 -0.75 -18.95 -10.89
N VAL A 69 -1.10 -20.06 -10.26
CA VAL A 69 -0.33 -21.31 -10.35
C VAL A 69 -1.16 -22.37 -11.08
N PRO A 70 -0.59 -23.14 -12.03
CA PRO A 70 -1.29 -24.23 -12.68
C PRO A 70 -1.89 -25.23 -11.66
N ALA A 71 -3.09 -25.72 -11.95
CA ALA A 71 -3.77 -26.71 -11.12
C ALA A 71 -2.90 -27.96 -10.95
N GLY A 72 -2.75 -28.42 -9.71
CA GLY A 72 -1.89 -29.57 -9.37
C GLY A 72 -0.47 -29.20 -8.93
N THR A 73 -0.12 -27.92 -8.86
CA THR A 73 1.17 -27.48 -8.33
C THR A 73 1.17 -27.56 -6.80
N ASP A 74 2.15 -28.26 -6.26
CA ASP A 74 2.37 -28.40 -4.82
C ASP A 74 2.55 -27.02 -4.14
N PRO A 75 1.77 -26.66 -3.11
CA PRO A 75 1.92 -25.41 -2.36
C PRO A 75 3.35 -25.16 -1.82
N ALA A 76 4.11 -26.22 -1.53
CA ALA A 76 5.51 -26.11 -1.11
C ALA A 76 6.44 -25.62 -2.23
N HIS A 77 6.08 -25.81 -3.50
CA HIS A 77 6.80 -25.34 -4.68
C HIS A 77 6.45 -23.88 -5.06
N VAL A 78 5.31 -23.35 -4.62
CA VAL A 78 4.85 -22.00 -4.97
C VAL A 78 5.56 -20.89 -4.19
N ARG A 79 5.82 -21.14 -2.90
CA ARG A 79 6.48 -20.20 -1.99
C ARG A 79 7.89 -19.78 -2.46
N PRO A 80 8.79 -20.70 -2.88
CA PRO A 80 10.12 -20.34 -3.38
C PRO A 80 10.11 -19.69 -4.78
N LEU A 81 9.02 -19.81 -5.56
CA LEU A 81 8.91 -19.14 -6.86
C LEU A 81 8.47 -17.67 -6.74
N SER A 82 7.74 -17.33 -5.67
CA SER A 82 7.24 -15.98 -5.42
C SER A 82 8.32 -15.01 -4.92
N GLN A 83 9.42 -15.55 -4.40
CA GLN A 83 10.64 -14.81 -4.08
C GLN A 83 11.79 -15.52 -4.76
N GLN A 84 12.19 -15.06 -5.95
CA GLN A 84 13.42 -15.59 -6.53
C GLN A 84 14.56 -15.31 -5.54
N PRO A 85 15.28 -16.35 -5.05
CA PRO A 85 16.50 -16.11 -4.30
C PRO A 85 17.43 -15.29 -5.20
N ALA A 86 17.99 -14.20 -4.65
CA ALA A 86 18.89 -13.36 -5.41
C ALA A 86 20.00 -14.23 -6.02
N PRO A 87 20.23 -14.16 -7.35
CA PRO A 87 21.25 -15.00 -7.97
C PRO A 87 22.60 -14.67 -7.35
N MET A 88 23.25 -15.67 -6.75
CA MET A 88 24.61 -15.58 -6.25
C MET A 88 25.60 -15.55 -7.43
N LEU A 89 25.56 -14.47 -8.21
CA LEU A 89 26.43 -14.25 -9.36
C LEU A 89 27.88 -13.94 -8.95
N TYR A 90 28.11 -13.51 -7.70
CA TYR A 90 29.43 -13.16 -7.19
C TYR A 90 29.69 -13.81 -5.81
N PRO A 91 30.69 -14.70 -5.70
CA PRO A 91 31.07 -15.32 -4.42
C PRO A 91 31.46 -14.31 -3.33
N SER A 92 31.96 -13.13 -3.71
CA SER A 92 32.36 -12.05 -2.79
C SER A 92 31.21 -11.45 -1.97
N ILE A 93 29.96 -11.59 -2.42
CA ILE A 93 28.78 -11.09 -1.69
C ILE A 93 28.41 -12.04 -0.53
N SER A 94 28.71 -13.34 -0.65
CA SER A 94 28.32 -14.36 0.34
C SER A 94 29.07 -14.27 1.68
N THR A 95 30.26 -13.67 1.71
CA THR A 95 31.06 -13.51 2.93
C THR A 95 30.61 -12.33 3.80
N ALA A 96 30.02 -11.31 3.20
CA ALA A 96 29.48 -10.15 3.92
C ALA A 96 28.20 -10.51 4.71
N TRP A 97 27.33 -11.34 4.13
CA TRP A 97 26.05 -11.72 4.73
C TRP A 97 26.15 -12.71 5.91
N ARG A 98 27.28 -13.42 6.07
CA ARG A 98 27.48 -14.39 7.15
C ARG A 98 28.09 -13.77 8.43
N LYS A 99 28.40 -12.47 8.42
CA LYS A 99 29.05 -11.75 9.53
C LYS A 99 28.15 -10.73 10.25
N SER A 100 26.87 -10.62 9.89
CA SER A 100 25.87 -9.80 10.60
C SER A 100 24.98 -10.63 11.50
#